data_AF-A0A822AJS8-F1
#
_entry.id   AF-A0A822AJS8-F1
#
_cell.length_a   1.000
_cell.length_b   1.000
_cell.length_c   1.000
_cell.angle_alpha   90.00
_cell.angle_beta   90.00
_cell.angle_gamma   90.00
#
_symmetry.space_group_name_H-M   'P 1'
#
loop_
_entity.id
_entity.type
_entity.pdbx_description
1 polymer ?
#
loop_
_entity_poly.entity_id
_entity_poly.type
_entity_poly.pdbx_seq_one_letter_code
_entity_poly.pdbx_strand_id
1 'polypeptide(L)'
;TQWILTVLLASPHFALDLTHCLTTGLDLNHLIYDLFIIAIIPAIFLAVTNTIIFKFVRRSTQRVQPINNENAIQHHTFSRRDIHLLKHIFFMLISFFLSWIPIYITGTIYDVVSVSHNVYHGILLLPAIGFVADAIDLFAYNHELRRYFIDKIRRRSNQ
;
A
#
# COMPACT_ATOMS: atom_id res chain seq x y z
N THR A 1 16.07 -10.70 1.55
CA THR A 1 16.46 -9.78 2.64
C THR A 1 15.24 -9.15 3.31
N GLN A 2 14.28 -8.59 2.57
CA GLN A 2 13.04 -8.01 3.14
C GLN A 2 12.26 -8.99 4.05
N TRP A 3 12.04 -10.23 3.60
CA TRP A 3 11.36 -11.27 4.40
C TRP A 3 12.04 -11.58 5.74
N ILE A 4 13.38 -11.58 5.78
CA ILE A 4 14.14 -11.84 7.00
C ILE A 4 13.92 -10.70 8.00
N LEU A 5 13.93 -9.46 7.50
CA LEU A 5 13.69 -8.27 8.32
C LEU A 5 12.27 -8.24 8.86
N THR A 6 11.27 -8.63 8.05
CA THR A 6 9.88 -8.79 8.51
C THR A 6 9.75 -9.84 9.61
N VAL A 7 10.37 -11.02 9.45
CA VAL A 7 10.34 -12.07 10.48
C VAL A 7 11.03 -11.60 11.76
N LEU A 8 12.13 -10.84 11.64
CA LEU A 8 12.85 -10.31 12.79
C LEU A 8 12.04 -9.24 13.53
N LEU A 9 11.37 -8.35 12.82
CA LEU A 9 10.46 -7.35 13.41
C LEU A 9 9.20 -7.98 14.02
N ALA A 10 8.71 -9.10 13.47
CA ALA A 10 7.59 -9.85 14.01
C ALA A 10 7.99 -10.81 15.15
N SER A 11 9.29 -10.99 15.41
CA SER A 11 9.79 -11.89 16.47
C SER A 11 9.23 -11.63 17.87
N PRO A 12 8.98 -10.37 18.32
CA PRO A 12 8.37 -10.12 19.62
C PRO A 12 6.97 -10.72 19.72
N HIS A 13 6.19 -10.73 18.62
CA HIS A 13 4.86 -11.33 18.59
C HIS A 13 4.91 -12.85 18.70
N PHE A 14 5.85 -13.53 18.01
CA PHE A 14 5.99 -14.98 18.12
C PHE A 14 6.33 -15.44 19.55
N ALA A 15 7.03 -14.61 20.33
CA ALA A 15 7.33 -14.89 21.73
C ALA A 15 6.13 -14.68 22.67
N LEU A 16 5.23 -13.75 22.34
CA LEU A 16 4.03 -13.41 23.12
C LEU A 16 2.83 -14.32 22.80
N ASP A 17 2.68 -14.75 21.54
CA ASP A 17 1.57 -15.62 21.09
C ASP A 17 1.62 -17.05 21.66
N LEU A 18 2.79 -17.52 22.12
CA LEU A 18 2.91 -18.86 22.72
C LEU A 18 2.18 -18.99 24.07
N THR A 19 1.79 -17.88 24.71
CA THR A 19 1.18 -17.87 26.05
C THR A 19 -0.24 -17.30 26.10
N HIS A 20 -0.62 -16.40 25.18
CA HIS A 20 -1.98 -15.85 25.12
C HIS A 20 -2.45 -15.67 23.67
N CYS A 21 -3.45 -16.45 23.26
CA CYS A 21 -4.04 -16.41 21.91
C CYS A 21 -4.91 -15.15 21.65
N LEU A 22 -4.88 -14.17 22.54
CA LEU A 22 -5.73 -12.99 22.53
C LEU A 22 -4.87 -11.76 22.84
N THR A 23 -4.89 -10.82 21.90
CA THR A 23 -4.35 -9.45 21.98
C THR A 23 -4.90 -8.63 23.15
N THR A 24 -5.80 -9.17 23.96
CA THR A 24 -6.30 -8.54 25.18
C THR A 24 -5.25 -8.66 26.28
N GLY A 25 -4.45 -7.60 26.46
CA GLY A 25 -3.43 -7.53 27.51
C GLY A 25 -2.01 -7.19 27.03
N LEU A 26 -1.83 -6.80 25.76
CA LEU A 26 -0.58 -6.21 25.31
C LEU A 26 -0.39 -4.83 25.95
N ASP A 27 0.80 -4.58 26.49
CA ASP A 27 1.14 -3.26 27.02
C ASP A 27 0.98 -2.18 25.94
N LEU A 28 0.49 -1.01 26.33
CA LEU A 28 0.35 0.17 25.46
C LEU A 28 1.64 0.47 24.67
N ASN A 29 2.80 0.22 25.28
CA ASN A 29 4.11 0.40 24.65
C ASN A 29 4.33 -0.52 23.43
N HIS A 30 3.84 -1.76 23.48
CA HIS A 30 3.90 -2.69 22.35
C HIS A 30 2.97 -2.23 21.21
N LEU A 31 1.77 -1.77 21.54
CA LEU A 31 0.82 -1.27 20.54
C LEU A 31 1.34 -0.01 19.83
N ILE A 32 2.00 0.88 20.58
CA ILE A 32 2.68 2.05 20.01
C ILE A 32 3.85 1.61 19.13
N TYR A 33 4.65 0.64 19.57
CA TYR A 33 5.75 0.09 18.76
C TYR A 33 5.25 -0.42 17.40
N ASP A 34 4.17 -1.22 17.38
CA ASP A 34 3.59 -1.77 16.16
C ASP A 34 3.08 -0.67 15.22
N LEU A 35 2.36 0.31 15.76
CA LEU A 35 1.85 1.44 14.98
C LEU A 35 2.99 2.19 14.28
N PHE A 36 4.09 2.46 14.97
CA PHE A 36 5.19 3.23 14.37
C PHE A 36 6.05 2.40 13.42
N ILE A 37 6.46 1.20 13.86
CA ILE A 37 7.45 0.38 13.15
C ILE A 37 6.82 -0.35 11.96
N ILE A 38 5.59 -0.82 12.10
CA ILE A 38 4.92 -1.64 11.07
C ILE A 38 4.11 -0.75 10.11
N ALA A 39 3.47 0.32 10.60
CA ALA A 39 2.61 1.15 9.76
C ALA A 39 3.25 2.50 9.36
N ILE A 40 3.57 3.36 10.32
CA ILE A 40 3.92 4.77 10.04
C ILE A 40 5.26 4.88 9.31
N ILE A 41 6.33 4.28 9.82
CA ILE A 41 7.67 4.40 9.24
C ILE A 41 7.71 3.82 7.81
N PRO A 42 7.20 2.61 7.54
CA PRO A 42 7.15 2.07 6.17
C PRO A 42 6.31 2.93 5.22
N ALA A 43 5.18 3.48 5.68
CA ALA A 43 4.34 4.35 4.86
C ALA A 43 5.06 5.65 4.47
N ILE A 44 5.77 6.29 5.41
CA ILE A 44 6.57 7.48 5.14
C ILE A 44 7.70 7.14 4.16
N PHE A 45 8.43 6.04 4.40
CA PHE A 45 9.52 5.63 3.53
C PHE A 45 9.03 5.33 2.11
N LEU A 46 7.88 4.68 1.97
CA LEU A 46 7.24 4.39 0.70
C LEU A 46 6.82 5.68 -0.01
N ALA A 47 6.19 6.62 0.70
CA ALA A 47 5.77 7.91 0.15
C ALA A 47 6.96 8.75 -0.34
N VAL A 48 8.04 8.82 0.46
CA VAL A 48 9.26 9.55 0.12
C VAL A 48 9.94 8.93 -1.09
N THR A 49 10.16 7.62 -1.08
CA THR A 49 10.80 6.90 -2.18
C THR A 49 10.02 7.05 -3.48
N ASN A 50 8.70 6.86 -3.45
CA ASN A 50 7.85 7.05 -4.63
C ASN A 50 7.89 8.49 -5.15
N THR A 51 7.92 9.48 -4.25
CA THR A 51 8.05 10.89 -4.64
C THR A 51 9.40 11.17 -5.32
N ILE A 52 10.49 10.59 -4.82
CA ILE A 52 11.83 10.72 -5.41
C ILE A 52 11.86 10.08 -6.80
N ILE A 53 11.36 8.85 -6.93
CA ILE A 53 11.28 8.14 -8.21
C ILE A 53 10.45 8.94 -9.21
N PHE A 54 9.29 9.44 -8.80
CA PHE A 54 8.44 10.26 -9.66
C PHE A 54 9.16 11.53 -10.16
N LYS A 55 9.85 12.25 -9.26
CA LYS A 55 10.66 13.42 -9.62
C LYS A 55 11.79 13.05 -10.57
N PHE A 56 12.46 11.93 -10.35
CA PHE A 56 13.55 11.45 -11.20
C PHE A 56 13.07 11.09 -12.61
N VAL A 57 12.00 10.28 -12.72
CA VAL A 57 11.40 9.88 -14.01
C VAL A 57 10.91 11.11 -14.78
N ARG A 58 10.31 12.09 -14.10
CA ARG A 58 9.88 13.34 -14.73
C ARG A 58 11.06 14.12 -15.31
N ARG A 59 12.13 14.30 -14.53
CA ARG A 59 13.36 14.99 -14.99
C ARG A 59 14.01 14.27 -16.17
N SER A 60 14.02 12.93 -16.15
CA SER A 60 14.54 12.13 -17.25
C SER A 60 13.69 12.27 -18.53
N THR A 61 12.37 12.20 -18.41
CA THR A 61 11.44 12.34 -19.55
C THR A 61 11.53 13.72 -20.20
N GLN A 62 11.70 14.78 -19.40
CA GLN A 62 11.88 16.15 -19.91
C GLN A 62 13.17 16.35 -20.71
N ARG A 63 14.24 15.60 -20.41
CA ARG A 63 15.53 15.69 -21.13
C ARG A 63 15.50 15.03 -22.50
N VAL A 64 14.61 14.05 -22.71
CA VAL A 64 14.56 13.22 -23.91
C VAL A 64 13.53 13.73 -24.93
N GLN A 65 12.64 14.66 -24.56
CA GLN A 65 11.76 15.31 -25.52
C GLN A 65 12.57 16.32 -26.36
N PRO A 66 12.80 16.06 -27.66
CA PRO A 66 13.55 16.98 -28.50
C PRO A 66 12.81 18.31 -28.58
N ILE A 67 13.58 19.38 -28.43
CA ILE A 67 13.21 20.79 -28.60
C ILE A 67 12.83 21.00 -30.09
N ASN A 68 11.71 20.44 -30.54
CA ASN A 68 11.27 20.52 -31.93
C ASN A 68 10.09 21.48 -32.14
N ASN A 69 9.73 22.28 -31.15
CA ASN A 69 8.72 23.33 -31.31
C ASN A 69 9.31 24.68 -30.89
N GLU A 70 9.91 25.38 -31.85
CA GLU A 70 10.41 26.75 -31.72
C GLU A 70 9.32 27.80 -31.38
N ASN A 71 8.05 27.40 -31.19
CA ASN A 71 6.94 28.31 -30.83
C ASN A 71 6.02 27.82 -29.69
N ALA A 72 6.42 26.79 -28.93
CA ALA A 72 5.56 26.28 -27.86
C ALA A 72 5.77 27.06 -26.55
N ILE A 73 4.88 28.01 -26.29
CA ILE A 73 4.54 28.47 -24.93
C ILE A 73 4.51 27.21 -24.04
N GLN A 74 5.47 27.13 -23.11
CA GLN A 74 5.77 25.96 -22.29
C GLN A 74 4.60 25.61 -21.36
N HIS A 75 3.53 25.04 -21.89
CA HIS A 75 2.59 24.33 -21.08
C HIS A 75 3.25 23.02 -20.67
N HIS A 76 3.80 22.99 -19.46
CA HIS A 76 4.12 21.79 -18.69
C HIS A 76 2.83 20.95 -18.50
N THR A 77 2.31 20.38 -19.57
CA THR A 77 1.21 19.44 -19.52
C THR A 77 1.77 18.14 -18.98
N PHE A 78 1.20 17.67 -17.87
CA PHE A 78 1.54 16.36 -17.34
C PHE A 78 1.26 15.31 -18.41
N SER A 79 2.26 14.48 -18.72
CA SER A 79 2.04 13.34 -19.61
C SER A 79 0.95 12.44 -19.03
N ARG A 80 0.07 11.90 -19.88
CA ARG A 80 -0.99 10.98 -19.47
C ARG A 80 -0.44 9.79 -18.67
N ARG A 81 0.79 9.36 -18.99
CA ARG A 81 1.53 8.32 -18.26
C ARG A 81 1.89 8.74 -16.84
N ASP A 82 2.34 9.97 -16.64
CA ASP A 82 2.77 10.48 -15.34
C ASP A 82 1.56 10.67 -14.41
N ILE A 83 0.43 11.14 -14.96
CA ILE A 83 -0.86 11.21 -14.21
C ILE A 83 -1.31 9.82 -13.79
N HIS A 84 -1.20 8.84 -14.69
CA HIS A 84 -1.59 7.46 -14.41
C HIS A 84 -0.73 6.82 -13.31
N LEU A 85 0.59 7.03 -13.36
CA LEU A 85 1.52 6.57 -12.32
C LEU A 85 1.25 7.24 -10.98
N LEU A 86 0.99 8.55 -10.98
CA LEU A 86 0.67 9.29 -9.76
C LEU A 86 -0.64 8.80 -9.12
N LYS A 87 -1.67 8.54 -9.95
CA LYS A 87 -2.94 7.96 -9.48
C LYS A 87 -2.74 6.60 -8.83
N HIS A 88 -1.92 5.74 -9.42
CA HIS A 88 -1.58 4.42 -8.87
C HIS A 88 -0.86 4.52 -7.52
N ILE A 89 0.20 5.34 -7.44
CA ILE A 89 0.94 5.56 -6.20
C ILE A 89 0.00 6.09 -5.09
N PHE A 90 -0.86 7.04 -5.44
CA PHE A 90 -1.83 7.60 -4.50
C PHE A 90 -2.88 6.58 -4.06
N PHE A 91 -3.38 5.77 -4.99
CA PHE A 91 -4.29 4.67 -4.70
C PHE A 91 -3.67 3.66 -3.73
N MET A 92 -2.44 3.20 -3.99
CA MET A 92 -1.75 2.26 -3.10
C MET A 92 -1.52 2.84 -1.71
N LEU A 93 -1.14 4.11 -1.60
CA LEU A 93 -1.00 4.80 -0.31
C LEU A 93 -2.34 4.84 0.45
N ILE A 94 -3.41 5.27 -0.20
CA ILE A 94 -4.74 5.33 0.44
C ILE A 94 -5.23 3.93 0.83
N SER A 95 -5.10 2.95 -0.05
CA SER A 95 -5.47 1.55 0.20
C SER A 95 -4.75 1.05 1.46
N PHE A 96 -3.44 1.28 1.54
CA PHE A 96 -2.65 0.91 2.71
C PHE A 96 -3.14 1.60 3.99
N PHE A 97 -3.29 2.92 3.94
CA PHE A 97 -3.72 3.70 5.12
C PHE A 97 -5.10 3.27 5.62
N LEU A 98 -6.09 3.14 4.72
CA LEU A 98 -7.45 2.76 5.10
C LEU A 98 -7.56 1.33 5.58
N SER A 99 -6.72 0.43 5.06
CA SER A 99 -6.81 -1.00 5.39
C SER A 99 -6.09 -1.36 6.69
N TRP A 100 -4.95 -0.70 6.96
CA TRP A 100 -4.05 -1.11 8.05
C TRP A 100 -4.07 -0.18 9.25
N ILE A 101 -4.11 1.14 9.08
CA ILE A 101 -4.04 2.08 10.22
C ILE A 101 -5.20 1.92 11.21
N PRO A 102 -6.46 1.73 10.78
CA PRO A 102 -7.57 1.54 11.71
C PRO A 102 -7.33 0.40 12.70
N ILE A 103 -6.67 -0.69 12.31
CA ILE A 103 -6.37 -1.80 13.22
C ILE A 103 -5.43 -1.38 14.33
N TYR A 104 -4.33 -0.72 13.99
CA TYR A 104 -3.35 -0.29 14.99
C TYR A 104 -3.92 0.79 15.91
N ILE A 105 -4.72 1.70 15.36
CA ILE A 105 -5.43 2.73 16.15
C ILE A 105 -6.43 2.07 17.10
N THR A 106 -7.28 1.16 16.60
CA THR A 106 -8.29 0.51 17.43
C THR A 106 -7.66 -0.41 18.47
N GLY A 107 -6.57 -1.11 18.16
CA GLY A 107 -5.78 -1.84 19.16
C GLY A 107 -5.32 -0.93 20.29
N THR A 108 -4.79 0.25 19.98
CA THR A 108 -4.31 1.23 20.98
C THR A 108 -5.46 1.84 21.82
N ILE A 109 -6.63 2.05 21.20
CA ILE A 109 -7.76 2.75 21.82
C ILE A 109 -8.71 1.77 22.53
N TYR A 110 -8.71 0.48 22.20
CA TYR A 110 -9.63 -0.53 22.76
C TYR A 110 -9.60 -0.57 24.29
N ASP A 111 -8.42 -0.41 24.88
CA ASP A 111 -8.25 -0.42 26.34
C ASP A 111 -8.61 0.94 26.99
N VAL A 112 -8.64 2.02 26.21
CA VAL A 112 -8.90 3.40 26.69
C VAL A 112 -10.36 3.78 26.52
N VAL A 113 -11.00 3.31 25.46
CA VAL A 113 -12.39 3.59 25.09
C VAL A 113 -13.06 2.26 24.81
N SER A 114 -14.18 1.99 25.47
CA SER A 114 -14.93 0.74 25.30
C SER A 114 -15.52 0.65 23.88
N VAL A 115 -14.73 0.19 22.92
CA VAL A 115 -15.14 -0.04 21.53
C VAL A 115 -16.07 -1.25 21.49
N SER A 116 -17.22 -1.12 20.84
CA SER A 116 -18.13 -2.26 20.69
C SER A 116 -17.47 -3.40 19.90
N HIS A 117 -17.70 -4.65 20.29
CA HIS A 117 -17.10 -5.82 19.64
C HIS A 117 -17.41 -5.88 18.14
N ASN A 118 -18.61 -5.48 17.73
CA ASN A 118 -19.01 -5.45 16.32
C ASN A 118 -18.16 -4.47 15.50
N VAL A 119 -17.83 -3.30 16.06
CA VAL A 119 -16.97 -2.32 15.41
C VAL A 119 -15.53 -2.86 15.29
N TYR A 120 -15.02 -3.48 16.35
CA TYR A 120 -13.70 -4.11 16.34
C TYR A 120 -13.59 -5.20 15.25
N HIS A 121 -14.55 -6.13 15.20
CA HIS A 121 -14.58 -7.16 14.16
C HIS A 121 -14.73 -6.59 12.74
N GLY A 122 -15.52 -5.52 12.57
CA GLY A 122 -15.62 -4.82 11.29
C GLY A 122 -14.28 -4.24 10.83
N ILE A 123 -13.49 -3.67 11.75
CA ILE A 123 -12.17 -3.11 11.47
C ILE A 123 -11.17 -4.20 11.10
N LEU A 124 -11.25 -5.38 11.72
CA LEU A 124 -10.41 -6.53 11.37
C LEU A 124 -10.65 -7.06 9.94
N LEU A 125 -11.78 -6.72 9.30
CA LEU A 125 -12.04 -7.08 7.90
C LEU A 125 -11.36 -6.14 6.89
N LEU A 126 -10.91 -4.96 7.31
CA LEU A 126 -10.33 -3.95 6.41
C LEU A 126 -9.07 -4.43 5.65
N PRO A 127 -8.12 -5.19 6.24
CA PRO A 127 -6.97 -5.72 5.51
C PRO A 127 -7.37 -6.67 4.39
N ALA A 128 -8.40 -7.50 4.61
CA ALA A 128 -8.89 -8.42 3.59
C ALA A 128 -9.42 -7.63 2.38
N ILE A 129 -10.14 -6.53 2.64
CA ILE A 129 -10.61 -5.61 1.59
C ILE A 129 -9.40 -4.94 0.90
N GLY A 130 -8.39 -4.52 1.66
CA GLY A 130 -7.13 -3.98 1.14
C GLY A 130 -6.40 -4.93 0.20
N PHE A 131 -6.27 -6.21 0.56
CA PHE A 131 -5.66 -7.22 -0.31
C PHE A 131 -6.43 -7.40 -1.62
N VAL A 132 -7.77 -7.37 -1.57
CA VAL A 132 -8.59 -7.42 -2.79
C VAL A 132 -8.37 -6.17 -3.63
N ALA A 133 -8.29 -4.99 -3.02
CA ALA A 133 -8.00 -3.74 -3.71
C ALA A 133 -6.61 -3.77 -4.40
N ASP A 134 -5.59 -4.27 -3.71
CA ASP A 134 -4.24 -4.42 -4.27
C ASP A 134 -4.20 -5.42 -5.42
N ALA A 135 -4.95 -6.53 -5.33
CA ALA A 135 -5.08 -7.50 -6.42
C ALA A 135 -5.77 -6.89 -7.67
N ILE A 136 -6.81 -6.09 -7.45
CA ILE A 136 -7.52 -5.36 -8.52
C ILE A 136 -6.59 -4.33 -9.17
N ASP A 137 -5.85 -3.57 -8.36
CA ASP A 137 -4.91 -2.55 -8.84
C ASP A 137 -3.75 -3.19 -9.61
N LEU A 138 -3.17 -4.28 -9.11
CA LEU A 138 -2.16 -5.06 -9.84
C LEU A 138 -2.70 -5.52 -11.21
N PHE A 139 -3.93 -6.02 -11.27
CA PHE A 139 -4.55 -6.44 -12.51
C PHE A 139 -4.83 -5.26 -13.47
N ALA A 140 -5.27 -4.12 -12.94
CA ALA A 140 -5.58 -2.93 -13.73
C ALA A 140 -4.33 -2.28 -14.34
N TYR A 141 -3.23 -2.22 -13.58
CA TYR A 141 -2.01 -1.52 -13.96
C TYR A 141 -0.97 -2.42 -14.64
N ASN A 142 -1.03 -3.75 -14.48
CA ASN A 142 -0.15 -4.68 -15.17
C ASN A 142 -0.71 -5.12 -16.54
N HIS A 143 -0.23 -4.48 -17.60
CA HIS A 143 -0.64 -4.78 -18.98
C HIS A 143 -0.39 -6.25 -19.37
N GLU A 144 0.76 -6.81 -18.97
CA GLU A 144 1.12 -8.19 -19.33
C GLU A 144 0.19 -9.20 -18.67
N LEU A 145 -0.10 -8.99 -17.38
CA LEU A 145 -1.03 -9.81 -16.63
C LEU A 145 -2.42 -9.80 -17.30
N ARG A 146 -2.94 -8.61 -17.59
CA ARG A 146 -4.24 -8.47 -18.27
C ARG A 146 -4.26 -9.17 -19.63
N ARG A 147 -3.20 -8.99 -20.43
CA ARG A 147 -3.09 -9.65 -21.74
C ARG A 147 -3.10 -11.17 -21.61
N TYR A 148 -2.32 -11.72 -20.67
CA TYR A 148 -2.29 -13.16 -20.41
C TYR A 148 -3.67 -13.71 -20.05
N PHE A 149 -4.43 -13.04 -19.18
CA PHE A 149 -5.78 -13.47 -18.81
C PHE A 149 -6.76 -13.40 -19.99
N ILE A 150 -6.74 -12.30 -20.76
CA ILE A 150 -7.59 -12.15 -21.96
C ILE A 150 -7.28 -13.26 -22.97
N ASP A 151 -6.00 -13.52 -23.25
CA ASP A 151 -5.58 -14.54 -24.21
C ASP A 151 -6.00 -15.94 -23.74
N LYS A 152 -5.91 -16.23 -22.43
CA LYS A 152 -6.32 -17.50 -21.84
C LYS A 152 -7.85 -17.70 -21.91
N ILE A 153 -8.63 -16.66 -21.64
CA ILE A 153 -10.11 -16.71 -21.76
C ILE A 153 -10.51 -16.92 -23.21
N ARG A 154 -9.91 -16.19 -24.15
CA ARG A 154 -10.18 -16.34 -25.59
C ARG A 154 -9.89 -17.75 -26.08
N ARG A 155 -8.79 -18.38 -25.63
CA ARG A 155 -8.47 -19.78 -26.00
C ARG A 155 -9.51 -20.78 -25.50
N ARG A 156 -10.06 -20.58 -24.29
CA ARG A 156 -11.12 -21.43 -23.74
C ARG A 156 -12.47 -21.24 -24.41
N SER A 157 -12.76 -20.05 -24.93
CA SER A 157 -14.01 -19.76 -25.64
C SER A 157 -14.07 -20.37 -27.06
N ASN A 158 -12.92 -20.79 -27.60
CA ASN A 158 -12.80 -21.36 -28.95
C ASN A 158 -12.65 -22.90 -28.93
N GLN A 159 -12.74 -23.52 -27.75
CA GLN A 159 -12.82 -24.97 -27.55
C GLN A 159 -14.25 -25.34 -27.19
#